data_AF-A0A368N7A9-F1
#
_entry.id   AF-A0A368N7A9-F1
#
_cell.length_a   1.000
_cell.length_b   1.000
_cell.length_c   1.000
_cell.angle_alpha   90.00
_cell.angle_beta   90.00
_cell.angle_gamma   90.00
#
_symmetry.space_group_name_H-M   'P 1'
#
loop_
_entity.id
_entity.type
_entity.pdbx_description
1 polymer ?
#
loop_
_entity_poly.entity_id
_entity_poly.type
_entity_poly.pdbx_seq_one_letter_code
_entity_poly.pdbx_strand_id
1 'polypeptide(L)'
;MPEIEITPEQEERLRALQEDIARDVVGKYGHVRPRDAVEYLLDRHADDEESDVAASAAEPGPDGADADDGSADASAATTRVGADDGESTDGEAGSGGDDAMLNEMMSLLDTHGDKWGESSGDERYQVDLPDGSTEQVRTKDDVKALLFKHYR
;
A
#
# COMPACT_ATOMS: atom_id res chain seq x y z
N MET A 1 -16.42 -4.73 -11.91
CA MET A 1 -15.13 -4.61 -12.62
C MET A 1 -14.81 -5.99 -13.16
N PRO A 2 -14.28 -6.11 -14.38
CA PRO A 2 -13.80 -7.40 -14.87
C PRO A 2 -12.68 -7.92 -13.94
N GLU A 3 -12.64 -9.23 -13.74
CA GLU A 3 -11.62 -9.93 -12.96
C GLU A 3 -10.53 -10.43 -13.92
N ILE A 4 -9.27 -10.17 -13.59
CA ILE A 4 -8.11 -10.60 -14.37
C ILE A 4 -7.31 -11.56 -13.49
N GLU A 5 -7.08 -12.78 -13.99
CA GLU A 5 -6.23 -13.76 -13.32
C GLU A 5 -4.75 -13.47 -13.64
N ILE A 6 -3.91 -13.44 -12.61
CA ILE A 6 -2.46 -13.27 -12.73
C ILE A 6 -1.75 -14.55 -12.29
N THR A 7 -0.58 -14.81 -12.87
CA THR A 7 0.23 -15.95 -12.44
C THR A 7 0.88 -15.69 -11.07
N PRO A 8 1.26 -16.73 -10.31
CA PRO A 8 1.96 -16.56 -9.04
C PRO A 8 3.26 -15.76 -9.18
N GLU A 9 3.95 -15.94 -10.30
CA GLU A 9 5.19 -15.24 -10.62
C GLU A 9 4.95 -13.75 -10.91
N GLN A 10 3.82 -13.42 -11.56
CA GLN A 10 3.38 -12.03 -11.73
C GLN A 10 2.98 -11.41 -10.39
N GLU A 11 2.34 -12.15 -9.50
CA GLU A 11 2.01 -11.67 -8.16
C GLU A 11 3.28 -11.35 -7.35
N GLU A 12 4.27 -12.23 -7.39
CA GLU A 12 5.55 -12.00 -6.70
C GLU A 12 6.27 -10.75 -7.23
N ARG A 13 6.31 -10.57 -8.55
CA ARG A 13 6.87 -9.38 -9.17
C ARG A 13 6.11 -8.10 -8.79
N LEU A 14 4.78 -8.17 -8.76
CA LEU A 14 3.94 -7.05 -8.34
C LEU A 14 4.15 -6.74 -6.85
N ARG A 15 4.36 -7.74 -6.01
CA ARG A 15 4.68 -7.57 -4.58
C ARG A 15 6.02 -6.88 -4.37
N ALA A 16 7.06 -7.35 -5.06
CA ALA A 16 8.38 -6.71 -5.02
C ALA A 16 8.31 -5.24 -5.46
N LEU A 17 7.53 -4.94 -6.50
CA LEU A 17 7.30 -3.57 -6.95
C LEU A 17 6.54 -2.73 -5.89
N GLN A 18 5.52 -3.30 -5.24
CA GLN A 18 4.82 -2.62 -4.14
C GLN A 18 5.77 -2.27 -3.00
N GLU A 19 6.70 -3.16 -2.64
CA GLU A 19 7.70 -2.91 -1.59
C GLU A 19 8.71 -1.82 -1.97
N ASP A 20 9.09 -1.78 -3.24
CA ASP A 20 9.99 -0.75 -3.77
C ASP A 20 9.33 0.64 -3.72
N ILE A 21 8.11 0.76 -4.28
CA ILE A 21 7.33 2.00 -4.25
C ILE A 21 7.01 2.40 -2.79
N ALA A 22 6.70 1.42 -1.92
CA ALA A 22 6.43 1.67 -0.51
C ALA A 22 7.61 2.34 0.20
N ARG A 23 8.83 1.86 -0.09
CA ARG A 23 10.07 2.41 0.48
C ARG A 23 10.27 3.87 0.10
N ASP A 24 10.02 4.21 -1.16
CA ASP A 24 10.26 5.55 -1.70
C ASP A 24 9.17 6.57 -1.36
N VAL A 25 7.89 6.15 -1.40
CA VAL A 25 6.76 7.10 -1.36
C VAL A 25 6.06 7.14 0.00
N VAL A 26 5.92 5.98 0.65
CA VAL A 26 5.00 5.82 1.80
C VAL A 26 5.76 5.63 3.12
N GLY A 27 7.07 5.39 3.04
CA GLY A 27 7.96 5.25 4.18
C GLY A 27 7.83 3.91 4.90
N LYS A 28 8.46 3.80 6.07
CA LYS A 28 8.72 2.53 6.79
C LYS A 28 7.48 1.70 7.15
N TYR A 29 6.30 2.32 7.21
CA TYR A 29 5.05 1.67 7.67
C TYR A 29 3.91 1.82 6.66
N GLY A 30 4.20 2.34 5.46
CA GLY A 30 3.21 2.45 4.40
C GLY A 30 3.28 1.24 3.47
N HIS A 31 2.13 0.74 3.04
CA HIS A 31 2.04 -0.28 2.01
C HIS A 31 1.27 0.26 0.82
N VAL A 32 1.77 -0.05 -0.37
CA VAL A 32 1.12 0.30 -1.64
C VAL A 32 0.11 -0.80 -1.95
N ARG A 33 -1.12 -0.44 -2.33
CA ARG A 33 -2.11 -1.45 -2.72
C ARG A 33 -1.77 -2.00 -4.10
N PRO A 34 -2.20 -3.21 -4.47
CA PRO A 34 -1.97 -3.76 -5.79
C PRO A 34 -2.46 -2.84 -6.92
N ARG A 35 -3.58 -2.16 -6.69
CA ARG A 35 -4.12 -1.18 -7.63
C ARG A 35 -3.18 0.01 -7.86
N ASP A 36 -2.59 0.57 -6.81
CA ASP A 36 -1.70 1.72 -6.92
C ASP A 36 -0.38 1.35 -7.64
N ALA A 37 0.12 0.12 -7.43
CA ALA A 37 1.27 -0.39 -8.16
C ALA A 37 0.97 -0.61 -9.66
N VAL A 38 -0.24 -1.05 -10.01
CA VAL A 38 -0.67 -1.16 -11.41
C VAL A 38 -0.81 0.23 -12.05
N GLU A 39 -1.41 1.21 -11.36
CA GLU A 39 -1.50 2.58 -11.86
C GLU A 39 -0.10 3.19 -12.08
N TYR A 40 0.85 2.94 -11.18
CA TYR A 40 2.24 3.36 -11.34
C TYR A 40 2.90 2.75 -12.60
N LEU A 41 2.64 1.47 -12.89
CA LEU A 41 3.13 0.83 -14.12
C LEU A 41 2.51 1.44 -15.37
N LEU A 42 1.21 1.74 -15.35
CA LEU A 42 0.50 2.35 -16.47
C LEU A 42 1.01 3.77 -16.75
N ASP A 43 1.21 4.58 -15.71
CA ASP A 43 1.74 5.95 -15.83
C ASP A 43 3.18 5.94 -16.38
N ARG A 44 4.02 5.03 -15.86
CA ARG A 44 5.40 4.85 -16.35
C ARG A 44 5.46 4.44 -17.82
N HIS A 45 4.58 3.53 -18.24
CA HIS A 45 4.54 3.12 -19.65
C HIS A 45 3.92 4.18 -20.56
N ALA A 46 2.95 4.96 -20.08
CA ALA A 46 2.39 6.06 -20.85
C ALA A 46 3.44 7.15 -21.15
N ASP A 47 4.37 7.40 -20.24
CA ASP A 47 5.52 8.30 -20.44
C ASP A 47 6.56 7.72 -21.43
N ASP A 48 6.76 6.39 -21.42
CA ASP A 48 7.68 5.67 -22.32
C ASP A 48 7.12 5.57 -23.76
N GLU A 49 5.79 5.42 -23.93
CA GLU A 49 5.14 5.40 -25.25
C GLU A 49 5.26 6.74 -25.99
N GLU A 50 5.42 7.88 -25.31
CA GLU A 50 5.72 9.16 -25.97
C GLU A 50 7.15 9.19 -26.53
N SER A 51 8.06 8.33 -26.02
CA SER A 51 9.45 8.23 -26.46
C SER A 51 9.69 7.22 -27.60
N ASP A 52 8.80 6.24 -27.81
CA ASP A 52 8.97 5.20 -28.87
C ASP A 52 8.33 5.56 -30.22
N VAL A 53 7.39 6.53 -30.26
CA VAL A 53 6.78 6.98 -31.54
C VAL A 53 7.75 7.71 -32.49
N ALA A 54 8.97 8.01 -32.03
CA ALA A 54 10.03 8.58 -32.87
C ALA A 54 10.88 7.51 -33.60
N ALA A 55 10.75 6.22 -33.27
CA ALA A 55 11.56 5.15 -33.86
C ALA A 55 10.81 4.26 -34.87
N SER A 56 9.49 4.38 -34.98
CA SER A 56 8.68 3.60 -35.93
C SER A 56 8.30 4.43 -37.17
N ALA A 57 9.29 4.74 -38.00
CA ALA A 57 9.11 5.31 -39.35
C ALA A 57 9.89 4.53 -40.42
N ALA A 58 9.92 3.19 -40.31
CA ALA A 58 10.47 2.32 -41.34
C ALA A 58 9.64 1.02 -41.50
N GLU A 59 8.57 1.10 -42.28
CA GLU A 59 7.89 -0.05 -42.89
C GLU A 59 8.54 -0.40 -44.26
N PRO A 60 8.20 -1.52 -44.93
CA PRO A 60 8.01 -2.90 -44.47
C PRO A 60 8.76 -3.91 -45.38
N GLY A 61 8.83 -5.19 -44.98
CA GLY A 61 9.27 -6.28 -45.85
C GLY A 61 8.61 -7.62 -45.49
N PRO A 62 7.77 -8.22 -46.37
CA PRO A 62 7.18 -9.54 -46.16
C PRO A 62 7.96 -10.61 -46.92
N ASP A 63 8.41 -11.66 -46.23
CA ASP A 63 8.82 -12.99 -46.75
C ASP A 63 9.41 -13.73 -45.53
N GLY A 64 9.08 -14.96 -45.12
CA GLY A 64 8.30 -16.06 -45.64
C GLY A 64 8.59 -17.28 -44.74
N ALA A 65 7.88 -18.39 -44.96
CA ALA A 65 8.14 -19.77 -44.52
C ALA A 65 7.76 -20.18 -43.07
N ASP A 66 6.55 -20.73 -42.95
CA ASP A 66 6.28 -22.18 -42.81
C ASP A 66 7.40 -23.08 -42.23
N ALA A 67 7.10 -23.71 -41.07
CA ALA A 67 7.48 -25.08 -40.68
C ALA A 67 6.93 -25.32 -39.26
N ASP A 68 5.86 -26.10 -39.08
CA ASP A 68 5.80 -27.57 -39.10
C ASP A 68 6.18 -28.20 -37.74
N ASP A 69 5.13 -28.80 -37.17
CA ASP A 69 5.03 -30.03 -36.40
C ASP A 69 6.08 -30.42 -35.34
N GLY A 70 5.56 -30.74 -34.15
CA GLY A 70 6.34 -31.22 -33.02
C GLY A 70 5.48 -31.78 -31.90
N SER A 71 4.61 -32.73 -32.25
CA SER A 71 3.88 -33.58 -31.30
C SER A 71 4.82 -34.32 -30.34
N ALA A 72 4.56 -34.23 -29.02
CA ALA A 72 4.97 -35.25 -28.05
C ALA A 72 3.97 -35.32 -26.88
N ASP A 73 3.03 -36.26 -27.05
CA ASP A 73 2.26 -36.93 -26.01
C ASP A 73 3.18 -37.61 -24.98
N ALA A 74 2.90 -37.46 -23.68
CA ALA A 74 2.77 -38.60 -22.75
C ALA A 74 2.56 -38.19 -21.27
N SER A 75 1.45 -38.70 -20.72
CA SER A 75 1.35 -39.41 -19.43
C SER A 75 1.26 -38.64 -18.10
N ALA A 76 -0.01 -38.52 -17.67
CA ALA A 76 -0.59 -38.76 -16.34
C ALA A 76 0.34 -39.09 -15.14
N ALA A 77 0.15 -38.33 -14.06
CA ALA A 77 0.22 -38.83 -12.68
C ALA A 77 -0.75 -38.05 -11.78
N THR A 78 -1.94 -38.60 -11.55
CA THR A 78 -2.88 -38.08 -10.55
C THR A 78 -2.45 -38.58 -9.16
N THR A 79 -1.88 -37.69 -8.35
CA THR A 79 -1.69 -37.96 -6.91
C THR A 79 -2.87 -37.38 -6.14
N ARG A 80 -3.73 -38.26 -5.63
CA ARG A 80 -4.63 -37.96 -4.51
C ARG A 80 -3.85 -38.18 -3.22
N VAL A 81 -3.71 -37.14 -2.41
CA VAL A 81 -3.39 -37.29 -0.99
C VAL A 81 -4.64 -36.94 -0.20
N GLY A 82 -4.96 -37.83 0.74
CA GLY A 82 -6.16 -37.83 1.54
C GLY A 82 -6.23 -36.71 2.58
N ALA A 83 -7.46 -36.53 3.05
CA ALA A 83 -7.85 -35.62 4.10
C ALA A 83 -7.27 -36.03 5.47
N ASP A 84 -6.87 -35.01 6.23
CA ASP A 84 -6.69 -34.98 7.69
C ASP A 84 -7.16 -33.56 8.07
N ASP A 85 -8.42 -33.38 8.47
CA ASP A 85 -8.85 -33.26 9.88
C ASP A 85 -7.94 -32.28 10.64
N GLY A 86 -8.30 -31.02 10.81
CA GLY A 86 -9.35 -30.60 11.72
C GLY A 86 -8.68 -29.83 12.88
N GLU A 87 -9.14 -28.60 13.11
CA GLU A 87 -8.83 -27.73 14.26
C GLU A 87 -7.55 -26.88 14.19
N SER A 88 -7.68 -25.67 13.62
CA SER A 88 -6.89 -24.52 14.04
C SER A 88 -7.81 -23.56 14.79
N THR A 89 -7.48 -23.43 16.06
CA THR A 89 -8.13 -22.64 17.10
C THR A 89 -8.23 -21.16 16.71
N ASP A 90 -9.44 -20.62 16.85
CA ASP A 90 -9.69 -19.19 17.00
C ASP A 90 -8.94 -18.67 18.26
N GLY A 91 -8.21 -17.56 18.13
CA GLY A 91 -7.41 -17.04 19.24
C GLY A 91 -6.53 -15.84 18.90
N GLU A 92 -7.16 -14.72 18.55
CA GLU A 92 -6.92 -13.37 19.09
C GLU A 92 -5.50 -12.72 19.09
N ALA A 93 -5.52 -11.48 18.60
CA ALA A 93 -4.64 -10.32 18.83
C ALA A 93 -3.19 -10.31 18.32
N GLY A 94 -2.91 -9.31 17.48
CA GLY A 94 -1.54 -8.84 17.23
C GLY A 94 -1.32 -7.89 16.05
N SER A 95 -2.31 -7.07 15.66
CA SER A 95 -2.04 -5.88 14.84
C SER A 95 -1.33 -4.84 15.74
N GLY A 96 -0.19 -4.26 15.32
CA GLY A 96 0.50 -3.34 16.23
C GLY A 96 1.83 -2.70 15.83
N GLY A 97 2.15 -2.53 14.54
CA GLY A 97 3.41 -1.85 14.15
C GLY A 97 3.24 -0.33 14.04
N ASP A 98 2.24 0.08 13.28
CA ASP A 98 1.68 1.43 13.15
C ASP A 98 0.76 1.74 14.33
N ASP A 99 0.00 0.75 14.82
CA ASP A 99 -0.69 0.88 16.11
C ASP A 99 0.32 1.10 17.24
N ALA A 100 1.54 0.55 17.33
CA ALA A 100 2.42 0.89 18.47
C ALA A 100 2.89 2.35 18.50
N MET A 101 3.24 2.93 17.34
CA MET A 101 3.64 4.35 17.26
C MET A 101 2.42 5.26 17.32
N LEU A 102 1.31 4.92 16.65
CA LEU A 102 0.04 5.64 16.75
C LEU A 102 -0.65 5.44 18.10
N ASN A 103 -0.45 4.35 18.82
CA ASN A 103 -0.93 4.06 20.18
C ASN A 103 -0.05 4.74 21.21
N GLU A 104 1.25 4.90 20.97
CA GLU A 104 2.08 5.83 21.75
C GLU A 104 1.61 7.28 21.51
N MET A 105 1.32 7.64 20.26
CA MET A 105 0.89 8.99 19.86
C MET A 105 -0.62 9.25 20.14
N MET A 106 -1.46 8.22 20.26
CA MET A 106 -2.87 8.25 20.71
C MET A 106 -2.91 8.17 22.23
N SER A 107 -2.02 7.40 22.87
CA SER A 107 -1.78 7.48 24.32
C SER A 107 -1.35 8.88 24.71
N LEU A 108 -0.65 9.63 23.86
CA LEU A 108 -0.30 11.03 24.16
C LEU A 108 -1.53 11.95 24.15
N LEU A 109 -2.46 11.77 23.20
CA LEU A 109 -3.75 12.47 23.23
C LEU A 109 -4.59 12.05 24.43
N ASP A 110 -4.59 10.77 24.78
CA ASP A 110 -5.36 10.23 25.91
C ASP A 110 -4.78 10.70 27.26
N THR A 111 -3.46 10.63 27.42
CA THR A 111 -2.71 11.14 28.59
C THR A 111 -2.93 12.62 28.81
N HIS A 112 -3.03 13.39 27.71
CA HIS A 112 -3.29 14.83 27.76
C HIS A 112 -4.74 15.19 27.42
N GLY A 113 -5.69 14.27 27.55
CA GLY A 113 -7.12 14.53 27.25
C GLY A 113 -7.75 15.65 28.08
N ASP A 114 -7.12 16.03 29.19
CA ASP A 114 -7.50 17.19 30.02
C ASP A 114 -7.05 18.54 29.41
N LYS A 115 -6.10 18.52 28.48
CA LYS A 115 -5.45 19.72 27.91
C LYS A 115 -5.92 20.06 26.51
N TRP A 116 -6.72 19.21 25.86
CA TRP A 116 -7.26 19.51 24.54
C TRP A 116 -8.70 19.01 24.43
N GLY A 117 -9.48 19.65 23.56
CA GLY A 117 -10.88 19.31 23.36
C GLY A 117 -11.39 19.79 22.02
N GLU A 118 -12.66 19.48 21.72
CA GLU A 118 -13.34 20.02 20.54
C GLU A 118 -13.69 21.49 20.79
N SER A 119 -13.30 22.37 19.86
CA SER A 119 -13.69 23.78 19.92
C SER A 119 -14.99 23.99 19.17
N SER A 120 -15.79 24.94 19.66
CA SER A 120 -16.98 25.44 18.97
C SER A 120 -16.66 26.64 18.05
N GLY A 121 -15.38 27.02 17.92
CA GLY A 121 -14.90 28.12 17.10
C GLY A 121 -14.70 27.75 15.62
N ASP A 122 -14.00 28.61 14.88
CA ASP A 122 -13.66 28.42 13.46
C ASP A 122 -12.84 27.15 13.17
N GLU A 123 -12.17 26.63 14.19
CA GLU A 123 -11.29 25.48 14.13
C GLU A 123 -11.83 24.36 15.02
N ARG A 124 -11.68 23.11 14.59
CA ARG A 124 -12.39 21.97 15.17
C ARG A 124 -11.89 21.58 16.56
N TYR A 125 -10.62 21.84 16.84
CA TYR A 125 -9.99 21.43 18.09
C TYR A 125 -9.29 22.63 18.74
N GLN A 126 -9.19 22.60 20.06
CA GLN A 126 -8.42 23.57 20.86
C GLN A 126 -7.51 22.84 21.85
N VAL A 127 -6.38 23.47 22.15
CA VAL A 127 -5.37 23.01 23.11
C VAL A 127 -5.10 24.12 24.12
N ASP A 128 -5.16 23.79 25.40
CA ASP A 128 -4.67 24.63 26.49
C ASP A 128 -3.15 24.42 26.60
N LEU A 129 -2.40 25.48 26.38
CA LEU A 129 -0.94 25.50 26.52
C LEU A 129 -0.57 25.72 27.99
N PRO A 130 0.63 25.28 28.43
CA PRO A 130 1.08 25.48 29.80
C PRO A 130 1.40 26.96 30.09
N ASP A 131 1.47 27.79 29.05
CA ASP A 131 1.58 29.25 29.11
C ASP A 131 0.23 29.93 29.48
N GLY A 132 -0.85 29.15 29.58
CA GLY A 132 -2.21 29.64 29.91
C GLY A 132 -2.97 30.20 28.71
N SER A 133 -2.43 30.07 27.51
CA SER A 133 -3.10 30.44 26.25
C SER A 133 -3.78 29.22 25.62
N THR A 134 -4.85 29.45 24.87
CA THR A 134 -5.53 28.42 24.07
C THR A 134 -5.22 28.60 22.60
N GLU A 135 -4.76 27.53 21.94
CA GLU A 135 -4.52 27.51 20.50
C GLU A 135 -5.52 26.60 19.82
N GLN A 136 -6.11 27.06 18.72
CA GLN A 136 -7.08 26.29 17.97
C GLN A 136 -6.44 25.73 16.70
N VAL A 137 -6.88 24.55 16.29
CA VAL A 137 -6.33 23.83 15.14
C VAL A 137 -7.40 23.00 14.44
N ARG A 138 -7.13 22.68 13.18
CA ARG A 138 -8.07 21.96 12.31
C ARG A 138 -7.99 20.45 12.44
N THR A 139 -6.81 19.90 12.72
CA THR A 139 -6.60 18.45 12.79
C THR A 139 -6.06 18.00 14.15
N LYS A 140 -6.32 16.73 14.49
CA LYS A 140 -5.74 16.11 15.70
C LYS A 140 -4.21 15.96 15.62
N ASP A 141 -3.63 15.97 14.42
CA ASP A 141 -2.18 15.93 14.26
C ASP A 141 -1.53 17.25 14.73
N ASP A 142 -2.16 18.38 14.40
CA ASP A 142 -1.75 19.69 14.89
C ASP A 142 -1.89 19.80 16.42
N VAL A 143 -2.98 19.25 17.00
CA VAL A 143 -3.17 19.16 18.46
C VAL A 143 -1.97 18.45 19.11
N LYS A 144 -1.56 17.32 18.53
CA LYS A 144 -0.44 16.51 19.01
C LYS A 144 0.87 17.24 18.86
N ALA A 145 1.09 17.95 17.75
CA ALA A 145 2.28 18.74 17.54
C ALA A 145 2.44 19.83 18.59
N LEU A 146 1.34 20.46 19.03
CA LEU A 146 1.35 21.46 20.09
C LEU A 146 1.60 20.83 21.47
N LEU A 147 0.91 19.74 21.78
CA LEU A 147 1.14 18.99 23.01
C LEU A 147 2.60 18.52 23.11
N PHE A 148 3.17 18.01 22.02
CA PHE A 148 4.55 17.53 21.98
C PHE A 148 5.58 18.66 22.14
N LYS A 149 5.29 19.86 21.63
CA LYS A 149 6.18 21.02 21.79
C LYS A 149 6.16 21.58 23.20
N HIS A 150 5.03 21.49 23.90
CA HIS A 150 4.81 22.20 25.17
C HIS A 150 4.81 21.31 26.41
N TYR A 151 4.58 20.01 26.29
CA TYR A 151 4.40 19.08 27.42
C TYR A 151 5.36 17.87 27.40
N ARG A 152 6.44 17.93 26.63
CA ARG A 152 7.50 16.91 26.62
C ARG A 152 8.47 17.04 27.79
#